data_AF-A0A951RUS7-F1
#
_entry.id   AF-A0A951RUS7-F1
#
_cell.length_a   1.000
_cell.length_b   1.000
_cell.length_c   1.000
_cell.angle_alpha   90.00
_cell.angle_beta   90.00
_cell.angle_gamma   90.00
#
_symmetry.space_group_name_H-M   'P 1'
#
loop_
_entity.id
_entity.type
_entity.pdbx_description
1 polymer ?
#
loop_
_entity_poly.entity_id
_entity_poly.type
_entity_poly.pdbx_seq_one_letter_code
_entity_poly.pdbx_strand_id
1 'polypeptide(L)'
;MEAKTTNAELELQLRNRRSVVLTIATRCGIKKPDDWTAFNSWMKSRSVLKKELHRYKYDELEILIKQMRGLEKNYDNSSAHTGTKAWFHKNGISKPSAN
;
A
#
# COMPACT_ATOMS: atom_id res chain seq x y z
N MET A 1 -22.15 26.08 10.38
CA MET A 1 -22.65 25.51 9.11
C MET A 1 -22.00 24.15 8.96
N GLU A 2 -22.70 23.06 9.25
CA GLU A 2 -22.20 21.72 8.97
C GLU A 2 -22.35 21.45 7.48
N ALA A 3 -21.23 21.38 6.76
CA ALA A 3 -21.25 20.99 5.36
C ALA A 3 -21.69 19.53 5.26
N LYS A 4 -22.94 19.29 4.84
CA LYS A 4 -23.40 17.96 4.41
C LYS A 4 -22.58 17.59 3.17
N THR A 5 -21.54 16.77 3.36
CA THR A 5 -20.75 16.21 2.27
C THR A 5 -21.69 15.47 1.32
N THR A 6 -21.69 15.84 0.05
CA THR A 6 -22.53 15.17 -0.96
C THR A 6 -21.99 13.77 -1.23
N ASN A 7 -22.87 12.83 -1.60
CA ASN A 7 -22.46 11.44 -1.91
C ASN A 7 -21.34 11.38 -2.97
N ALA A 8 -21.35 12.30 -3.94
CA ALA A 8 -20.31 12.40 -4.96
C ALA A 8 -18.93 12.78 -4.39
N GLU A 9 -18.89 13.68 -3.41
CA GLU A 9 -17.64 14.06 -2.74
C GLU A 9 -17.08 12.90 -1.90
N LEU A 10 -17.94 12.16 -1.20
CA LEU A 10 -17.53 10.98 -0.43
C LEU A 10 -16.92 9.90 -1.32
N GLU A 11 -17.56 9.59 -2.45
CA GLU A 11 -17.04 8.62 -3.42
C GLU A 11 -15.70 9.07 -4.02
N LEU A 12 -15.55 10.36 -4.33
CA LEU A 12 -14.29 10.92 -4.82
C LEU A 12 -13.18 10.77 -3.77
N GLN A 13 -13.46 11.06 -2.51
CA GLN A 13 -12.47 10.93 -1.47
C GLN A 13 -12.11 9.46 -1.19
N LEU A 14 -13.07 8.54 -1.21
CA LEU A 14 -12.83 7.09 -1.14
C LEU A 14 -11.90 6.63 -2.26
N ARG A 15 -12.17 7.05 -3.50
CA ARG A 15 -11.33 6.75 -4.66
C ARG A 15 -9.91 7.29 -4.48
N ASN A 16 -9.76 8.53 -4.04
CA ASN A 16 -8.46 9.15 -3.81
C ASN A 16 -7.68 8.41 -2.72
N ARG A 17 -8.31 8.06 -1.60
CA ARG A 17 -7.69 7.29 -0.51
C ARG A 17 -7.24 5.90 -0.98
N ARG A 18 -8.07 5.19 -1.76
CA ARG A 18 -7.70 3.91 -2.39
C ARG A 18 -6.50 4.06 -3.32
N SER A 19 -6.47 5.12 -4.13
CA SER A 19 -5.34 5.43 -5.02
C SER A 19 -4.03 5.63 -4.25
N VAL A 20 -4.06 6.32 -3.11
CA VAL A 20 -2.88 6.49 -2.24
C VAL A 20 -2.37 5.13 -1.75
N VAL A 21 -3.26 4.25 -1.27
CA VAL A 21 -2.88 2.90 -0.83
C VAL A 21 -2.21 2.11 -1.96
N LEU A 22 -2.80 2.13 -3.17
CA LEU A 22 -2.25 1.43 -4.33
C LEU A 22 -0.89 1.99 -4.76
N THR A 23 -0.72 3.31 -4.69
CA THR A 23 0.55 3.98 -5.00
C THR A 23 1.65 3.52 -4.06
N ILE A 24 1.37 3.51 -2.74
CA ILE A 24 2.35 3.07 -1.74
C ILE A 24 2.64 1.57 -1.90
N ALA A 25 1.61 0.75 -2.10
CA ALA A 25 1.78 -0.69 -2.30
C ALA A 25 2.67 -1.01 -3.50
N THR A 26 2.53 -0.26 -4.58
CA THR A 26 3.35 -0.41 -5.79
C THR A 26 4.80 0.00 -5.52
N ARG A 27 5.02 1.15 -4.87
CA ARG A 27 6.38 1.62 -4.50
C ARG A 27 7.12 0.63 -3.59
N CYS A 28 6.41 0.03 -2.65
CA CYS A 28 6.98 -0.95 -1.71
C CYS A 28 7.14 -2.34 -2.30
N GLY A 29 6.76 -2.57 -3.57
CA GLY A 29 6.81 -3.88 -4.21
C GLY A 29 5.80 -4.90 -3.69
N ILE A 30 4.75 -4.46 -3.00
CA ILE A 30 3.64 -5.32 -2.52
C ILE A 30 2.69 -5.62 -3.69
N LYS A 31 2.40 -4.60 -4.49
CA LYS A 31 1.58 -4.70 -5.70
C LYS A 31 2.48 -4.62 -6.93
N LYS A 32 2.30 -5.54 -7.87
CA LYS A 32 2.85 -5.40 -9.23
C LYS A 32 1.78 -4.82 -10.16
N PRO A 33 2.15 -4.19 -11.30
CA PRO A 33 1.17 -3.63 -12.24
C PRO A 33 0.08 -4.63 -12.62
N ASP A 34 0.47 -5.86 -12.98
CA ASP A 34 -0.41 -6.90 -13.52
C ASP A 34 -0.81 -7.99 -12.50
N ASP A 35 -0.26 -7.97 -11.28
CA ASP A 35 -0.55 -8.97 -10.25
C ASP A 35 -1.22 -8.35 -9.02
N TRP A 36 -2.48 -8.73 -8.83
CA TRP A 36 -3.31 -8.37 -7.67
C TRP A 36 -3.30 -9.44 -6.59
N THR A 37 -2.83 -10.65 -6.88
CA THR A 37 -2.84 -11.79 -5.96
C THR A 37 -1.97 -11.52 -4.74
N ALA A 38 -0.76 -11.03 -4.97
CA ALA A 38 0.16 -10.65 -3.89
C ALA A 38 -0.43 -9.54 -3.01
N PHE A 39 -1.01 -8.50 -3.63
CA PHE A 39 -1.64 -7.41 -2.91
C PHE A 39 -2.86 -7.88 -2.10
N ASN A 40 -3.76 -8.66 -2.70
CA ASN A 40 -4.96 -9.17 -2.02
C ASN A 40 -4.60 -10.12 -0.87
N SER A 41 -3.59 -10.97 -1.06
CA SER A 41 -3.07 -11.84 0.00
C SER A 41 -2.44 -11.03 1.13
N TRP A 42 -1.70 -9.97 0.81
CA TRP A 42 -1.18 -9.03 1.80
C TRP A 42 -2.32 -8.32 2.55
N MET A 43 -3.36 -7.88 1.85
CA MET A 43 -4.53 -7.25 2.46
C MET A 43 -5.21 -8.20 3.45
N LYS A 44 -5.42 -9.47 3.09
CA LYS A 44 -6.08 -10.46 3.99
C LYS A 44 -5.20 -10.91 5.16
N SER A 45 -3.88 -10.86 5.04
CA SER A 45 -2.96 -11.35 6.08
C SER A 45 -2.40 -10.25 6.98
N ARG A 46 -2.04 -9.10 6.41
CA ARG A 46 -1.21 -8.07 7.06
C ARG A 46 -1.89 -6.72 7.23
N SER A 47 -2.96 -6.41 6.51
CA SER A 47 -3.65 -5.13 6.71
C SER A 47 -4.31 -5.06 8.10
N VAL A 48 -4.52 -3.85 8.64
CA VAL A 48 -5.13 -3.66 9.96
C VAL A 48 -6.46 -4.40 10.13
N LEU A 49 -7.30 -4.43 9.09
CA LEU A 49 -8.64 -5.03 9.14
C LEU A 49 -8.77 -6.34 8.36
N LYS A 50 -7.67 -6.84 7.79
CA LYS A 50 -7.59 -8.15 7.10
C LYS A 50 -8.66 -8.37 6.03
N LYS A 51 -9.06 -7.31 5.32
CA LYS A 51 -10.14 -7.35 4.31
C LYS A 51 -9.71 -6.72 2.99
N GLU A 52 -10.50 -6.91 1.96
CA GLU A 52 -10.21 -6.39 0.61
C GLU A 52 -10.41 -4.87 0.54
N LEU A 53 -9.59 -4.18 -0.27
CA LEU A 53 -9.54 -2.71 -0.33
C LEU A 53 -10.91 -2.06 -0.64
N HIS A 54 -11.74 -2.70 -1.44
CA HIS A 54 -13.08 -2.18 -1.78
C HIS A 54 -14.06 -2.22 -0.60
N ARG A 55 -13.82 -3.06 0.41
CA ARG A 55 -14.67 -3.23 1.60
C ARG A 55 -14.36 -2.23 2.72
N TYR A 56 -13.40 -1.34 2.51
CA TYR A 56 -13.06 -0.30 3.48
C TYR A 56 -13.99 0.90 3.36
N LYS A 57 -14.40 1.40 4.53
CA LYS A 57 -15.07 2.68 4.72
C LYS A 57 -14.05 3.81 4.79
N TYR A 58 -14.55 5.04 4.76
CA TYR A 58 -13.75 6.25 4.76
C TYR A 58 -12.74 6.31 5.92
N ASP A 59 -13.21 6.13 7.15
CA ASP A 59 -12.39 6.22 8.36
C ASP A 59 -11.35 5.09 8.43
N GLU A 60 -11.76 3.89 8.00
CA GLU A 60 -10.90 2.71 7.98
C GLU A 60 -9.76 2.85 6.96
N LEU A 61 -10.01 3.52 5.83
CA LEU A 61 -8.96 3.81 4.84
C LEU A 61 -7.88 4.71 5.44
N GLU A 62 -8.21 5.60 6.37
CA GLU A 62 -7.21 6.45 7.02
C GLU A 62 -6.22 5.63 7.83
N ILE A 63 -6.77 4.69 8.61
CA ILE A 63 -5.99 3.76 9.43
C ILE A 63 -5.09 2.91 8.52
N LEU A 64 -5.63 2.43 7.40
CA LEU A 64 -4.87 1.68 6.40
C LEU A 64 -3.76 2.54 5.78
N ILE A 65 -4.03 3.79 5.41
CA ILE A 65 -3.03 4.71 4.85
C ILE A 65 -1.90 4.93 5.87
N LYS A 66 -2.21 5.11 7.15
CA LYS A 66 -1.19 5.26 8.20
C LYS A 66 -0.30 4.02 8.29
N GLN A 67 -0.88 2.82 8.23
CA GLN A 67 -0.12 1.57 8.17
C GLN A 67 0.78 1.51 6.93
N MET A 68 0.24 1.86 5.76
CA MET A 68 0.98 1.86 4.50
C MET A 68 2.15 2.84 4.52
N ARG A 69 1.99 4.04 5.08
CA ARG A 69 3.08 5.01 5.25
C ARG A 69 4.19 4.50 6.19
N GLY A 70 3.82 3.83 7.28
CA GLY A 70 4.79 3.15 8.14
C GLY A 70 5.58 2.08 7.38
N LEU A 71 4.90 1.32 6.53
CA LEU A 71 5.53 0.34 5.66
C LEU A 71 6.46 1.00 4.63
N GLU A 72 6.04 2.10 4.00
CA GLU A 72 6.84 2.88 3.07
C GLU A 72 8.14 3.37 3.71
N LYS A 73 8.06 3.93 4.93
CA LYS A 73 9.24 4.37 5.68
C LYS A 73 10.19 3.21 6.01
N ASN A 74 9.65 2.07 6.44
CA ASN A 74 10.45 0.88 6.71
C ASN A 74 11.11 0.32 5.45
N TYR A 75 10.39 0.34 4.33
CA TYR A 75 10.90 -0.04 3.02
C TYR A 75 12.01 0.90 2.58
N ASP A 76 11.84 2.21 2.71
CA ASP A 76 12.86 3.19 2.31
C ASP A 76 14.12 3.06 3.16
N ASN A 77 13.97 2.96 4.48
CA ASN A 77 15.07 2.66 5.40
C ASN A 77 15.80 1.37 5.01
N SER A 78 15.06 0.30 4.72
CA SER A 78 15.67 -0.96 4.27
C SER A 78 16.38 -0.80 2.93
N SER A 79 15.80 -0.04 2.01
CA SER A 79 16.35 0.20 0.67
C SER A 79 17.61 1.05 0.67
N ALA A 80 17.91 1.76 1.76
CA ALA A 80 19.17 2.47 1.94
C ALA A 80 20.33 1.52 2.29
N HIS A 81 20.05 0.32 2.77
CA HIS A 81 21.07 -0.66 3.17
C HIS A 81 21.33 -1.65 2.04
N THR A 82 22.56 -1.67 1.53
CA THR A 82 23.01 -2.59 0.47
C THR A 82 22.78 -4.05 0.86
N GLY A 83 22.31 -4.87 -0.08
CA GLY A 83 22.08 -6.30 0.13
C GLY A 83 20.70 -6.66 0.69
N THR A 84 19.87 -5.68 1.10
CA THR A 84 18.48 -5.97 1.49
C THR A 84 17.61 -6.23 0.26
N LYS A 85 16.51 -6.98 0.46
CA LYS A 85 15.52 -7.22 -0.62
C LYS A 85 14.97 -5.92 -1.20
N ALA A 86 14.78 -4.90 -0.35
CA ALA A 86 14.32 -3.58 -0.77
C ALA A 86 15.36 -2.83 -1.60
N TRP A 87 16.65 -2.94 -1.24
CA TRP A 87 17.74 -2.34 -2.03
C TRP A 87 17.84 -2.98 -3.42
N PHE A 88 17.79 -4.32 -3.51
CA PHE A 88 17.76 -5.02 -4.80
C PHE A 88 16.55 -4.61 -5.66
N HIS A 89 15.36 -4.53 -5.06
CA HIS A 89 14.14 -4.11 -5.75
C HIS A 89 14.22 -2.65 -6.24
N LYS A 90 14.72 -1.72 -5.41
CA LYS A 90 14.84 -0.30 -5.76
C LYS A 90 15.87 -0.05 -6.87
N ASN A 91 16.97 -0.82 -6.89
CA ASN A 91 18.04 -0.67 -7.88
C ASN A 91 17.83 -1.54 -9.14
N GLY A 92 16.76 -2.35 -9.22
CA GLY A 92 16.51 -3.23 -10.37
C GLY A 92 17.53 -4.36 -10.52
N ILE A 93 18.28 -4.67 -9.46
CA ILE A 93 19.32 -5.70 -9.47
C ILE A 93 18.68 -7.02 -9.02
N SER A 94 18.78 -8.05 -9.86
CA SER A 94 18.38 -9.41 -9.47
C SER A 94 19.17 -9.84 -8.24
N LYS A 95 18.45 -10.26 -7.19
CA LYS A 95 19.07 -10.75 -5.97
C LYS A 95 20.03 -11.89 -6.33
N PRO A 96 21.30 -11.88 -5.88
CA PRO A 96 22.21 -12.98 -6.16
C PRO A 96 21.57 -14.25 -5.60
N SER A 97 21.43 -15.27 -6.45
CA SER A 97 20.99 -16.60 -6.03
C SER A 97 22.00 -17.09 -4.99
N ALA A 98 21.57 -17.26 -3.75
CA ALA A 98 22.35 -18.02 -2.78
C ALA A 98 22.24 -19.48 -3.23
N ASN A 99 23.28 -19.94 -3.91
CA ASN A 99 23.46 -21.34 -4.31
C ASN A 99 24.09 -22.12 -3.15
#